data_AF-A0A1Y6MHJ4-F1
#
_entry.id   AF-A0A1Y6MHJ4-F1
#
_cell.length_a   1.000
_cell.length_b   1.000
_cell.length_c   1.000
_cell.angle_alpha   90.00
_cell.angle_beta   90.00
_cell.angle_gamma   90.00
#
_symmetry.space_group_name_H-M   'P 1'
#
loop_
_entity.id
_entity.type
_entity.pdbx_description
1 polymer ?
#
loop_
_entity_poly.entity_id
_entity_poly.type
_entity_poly.pdbx_seq_one_letter_code
_entity_poly.pdbx_strand_id
1 'polypeptide(L)'
;MTENITIEVSNCRNTPKKVSIKAYCNKDKNLTGTMVIPLDQYESAGLIQSLTLGQNNNNQIISDRCKALLNYIASGATIRMNCYAK
;
A
#
# COMPACT_ATOMS: atom_id res chain seq x y z
N MET A 1 -4.72 -15.59 -11.49
CA MET A 1 -5.76 -14.99 -10.60
C MET A 1 -5.43 -13.58 -10.12
N THR A 2 -4.21 -13.06 -10.36
CA THR A 2 -3.74 -11.72 -9.97
C THR A 2 -4.15 -10.59 -10.94
N GLU A 3 -4.69 -10.93 -12.11
CA GLU A 3 -5.07 -10.02 -13.20
C GLU A 3 -6.16 -8.99 -12.85
N ASN A 4 -6.74 -9.04 -11.65
CA ASN A 4 -7.80 -8.13 -11.22
C ASN A 4 -7.49 -7.41 -9.89
N ILE A 5 -6.25 -7.47 -9.42
CA ILE A 5 -5.86 -6.79 -8.17
C ILE A 5 -5.45 -5.36 -8.51
N THR A 6 -6.11 -4.41 -7.86
CA THR A 6 -5.76 -2.99 -7.89
C THR A 6 -5.20 -2.58 -6.54
N ILE A 7 -4.07 -1.88 -6.55
CA ILE A 7 -3.48 -1.25 -5.38
C ILE A 7 -3.73 0.24 -5.51
N GLU A 8 -4.59 0.77 -4.65
CA GLU A 8 -4.82 2.20 -4.54
C GLU A 8 -3.87 2.80 -3.51
N VAL A 9 -3.17 3.85 -3.93
CA VAL A 9 -2.29 4.67 -3.10
C VAL A 9 -2.90 6.06 -2.99
N SER A 10 -3.31 6.44 -1.79
CA SER A 10 -4.06 7.66 -1.52
C SER A 10 -3.37 8.50 -0.46
N ASN A 11 -3.02 9.74 -0.79
CA ASN A 11 -2.35 10.65 0.14
C ASN A 11 -3.39 11.49 0.89
N CYS A 12 -3.32 11.51 2.22
CA CYS A 12 -4.14 12.35 3.08
C CYS A 12 -3.30 13.53 3.58
N ARG A 13 -3.74 14.76 3.28
CA ARG A 13 -3.06 16.00 3.70
C ARG A 13 -3.42 16.46 5.11
N ASN A 14 -4.42 15.85 5.73
CA ASN A 14 -4.79 16.17 7.11
C ASN A 14 -3.70 15.68 8.06
N THR A 15 -3.36 16.51 9.05
CA THR A 15 -2.33 16.19 10.03
C THR A 15 -2.80 15.05 10.95
N PRO A 16 -2.02 13.97 11.13
CA PRO A 16 -0.70 13.72 10.54
C PRO A 16 -0.80 13.29 9.08
N LYS A 17 0.07 13.86 8.22
CA LYS A 17 0.14 13.53 6.78
C LYS A 17 0.50 12.06 6.59
N LYS A 18 -0.32 11.32 5.85
CA LYS A 18 -0.20 9.87 5.70
C LYS A 18 -0.55 9.43 4.28
N VAL A 19 -0.02 8.29 3.87
CA VAL A 19 -0.39 7.59 2.65
C VAL A 19 -1.10 6.30 3.03
N SER A 20 -2.32 6.14 2.53
CA SER A 20 -3.08 4.90 2.64
C SER A 20 -2.85 4.06 1.39
N ILE A 21 -2.47 2.81 1.58
CA ILE A 21 -2.24 1.84 0.51
C ILE A 21 -3.26 0.72 0.72
N LYS A 22 -4.11 0.48 -0.27
CA LYS A 22 -5.19 -0.51 -0.19
C LYS A 22 -5.13 -1.42 -1.40
N ALA A 23 -5.11 -2.73 -1.16
CA ALA A 23 -5.33 -3.72 -2.21
C ALA A 23 -6.79 -4.14 -2.24
N TYR A 24 -7.37 -4.21 -3.43
CA TYR A 24 -8.70 -4.77 -3.65
C TYR A 24 -8.76 -5.46 -5.01
N CYS A 25 -9.73 -6.35 -5.19
CA CYS A 25 -10.04 -7.00 -6.46
C CYS A 25 -11.51 -6.80 -6.79
N ASN A 26 -11.89 -6.91 -8.07
CA ASN A 26 -13.28 -6.71 -8.49
C ASN A 26 -14.30 -7.62 -7.75
N LYS A 27 -13.84 -8.79 -7.26
CA LYS A 27 -14.66 -9.74 -6.49
C LYS A 27 -14.58 -9.52 -4.98
N ASP A 28 -13.49 -8.94 -4.48
CA ASP A 28 -13.25 -8.73 -3.06
C ASP A 28 -12.71 -7.32 -2.81
N LYS A 29 -13.56 -6.47 -2.23
CA LYS A 29 -13.26 -5.05 -2.00
C LYS A 29 -12.24 -4.82 -0.88
N ASN A 30 -11.91 -5.83 -0.09
CA ASN A 30 -10.96 -5.73 1.03
C ASN A 30 -10.00 -6.91 1.02
N LEU A 31 -9.04 -6.90 0.10
CA LEU A 31 -7.93 -7.86 0.17
C LEU A 31 -7.04 -7.56 1.37
N THR A 32 -6.37 -8.60 1.86
CA THR A 32 -5.34 -8.49 2.89
C THR A 32 -4.18 -7.63 2.37
N GLY A 33 -4.18 -6.35 2.72
CA GLY A 33 -3.14 -5.43 2.24
C GLY A 33 -3.44 -3.96 2.48
N THR A 34 -4.23 -3.60 3.50
CA THR A 34 -4.39 -2.19 3.86
C THR A 34 -3.29 -1.75 4.81
N MET A 35 -2.46 -0.80 4.35
CA MET A 35 -1.37 -0.22 5.11
C MET A 35 -1.47 1.29 5.12
N VAL A 36 -1.04 1.91 6.21
CA VAL A 36 -0.89 3.36 6.30
C VAL A 36 0.56 3.64 6.63
N ILE A 37 1.22 4.42 5.80
CA ILE A 37 2.62 4.83 6.00
C ILE A 37 2.68 6.36 6.14
N PRO A 38 3.68 6.89 6.86
CA PRO A 38 3.94 8.33 6.89
C PRO A 38 4.19 8.89 5.49
N LEU A 39 3.68 10.10 5.20
CA LEU A 39 3.83 10.72 3.87
C LEU A 39 5.29 11.04 3.54
N ASP A 40 6.05 11.51 4.53
CA ASP A 40 7.48 11.80 4.40
C ASP A 40 8.29 10.55 4.00
N GLN A 41 7.97 9.39 4.58
CA GLN A 41 8.61 8.13 4.20
C GLN A 41 8.30 7.78 2.74
N TYR A 42 7.03 7.91 2.33
CA TYR A 42 6.61 7.63 0.95
C TYR A 42 7.25 8.59 -0.05
N GLU A 43 7.28 9.90 0.24
CA GLU A 43 7.86 10.91 -0.66
C GLU A 43 9.38 10.78 -0.78
N SER A 44 10.06 10.34 0.29
CA SER A 44 11.52 10.16 0.31
C SER A 44 11.98 8.86 -0.37
N ALA A 45 11.34 7.73 -0.05
CA ALA A 45 11.80 6.40 -0.47
C ALA A 45 10.97 5.78 -1.60
N GLY A 46 9.76 6.30 -1.85
CA GLY A 46 8.79 5.71 -2.78
C GLY A 46 8.03 4.51 -2.20
N LEU A 47 7.05 4.02 -2.96
CA LEU A 47 6.12 2.96 -2.54
C LEU A 47 6.83 1.66 -2.16
N ILE A 48 7.64 1.11 -3.07
CA ILE A 48 8.26 -0.21 -2.91
C ILE A 48 9.18 -0.23 -1.71
N GLN A 49 10.10 0.73 -1.63
CA GLN A 49 11.05 0.81 -0.53
C GLN A 49 10.34 1.01 0.81
N SER A 50 9.28 1.83 0.84
CA SER A 50 8.49 2.01 2.06
C SER A 50 7.83 0.71 2.54
N LEU A 51 7.30 -0.08 1.62
CA LEU A 51 6.73 -1.39 1.92
C LEU A 51 7.81 -2.41 2.31
N THR A 52 8.98 -2.41 1.68
CA THR A 52 10.10 -3.28 2.06
C THR A 52 10.59 -2.99 3.48
N LEU A 53 10.66 -1.72 3.88
CA LEU A 53 10.94 -1.34 5.26
C LEU A 53 9.85 -1.85 6.22
N GLY A 54 8.58 -1.72 5.84
CA GLY A 54 7.45 -2.23 6.62
C GLY A 54 7.41 -3.76 6.73
N GLN A 55 7.89 -4.48 5.72
CA GLN A 55 8.04 -5.95 5.76
C GLN A 55 9.01 -6.40 6.86
N ASN A 56 10.02 -5.59 7.19
CA ASN A 56 11.00 -5.89 8.24
C ASN A 56 10.60 -5.33 9.62
N ASN A 57 9.34 -4.94 9.80
CA ASN A 57 8.85 -4.41 11.07
C ASN A 57 8.67 -5.52 12.11
N ASN A 58 8.96 -5.22 13.38
CA ASN A 58 8.78 -6.17 14.50
C ASN A 58 7.30 -6.57 14.73
N ASN A 59 6.35 -5.78 14.22
CA ASN A 59 4.93 -6.12 14.26
C ASN A 59 4.58 -7.05 13.09
N GLN A 60 4.30 -8.32 13.40
CA GLN A 60 3.94 -9.36 12.42
C GLN A 60 2.79 -8.93 11.49
N ILE A 61 1.78 -8.23 12.00
CA ILE A 61 0.63 -7.79 11.20
C ILE A 61 1.07 -6.76 10.14
N ILE A 62 1.98 -5.86 10.50
CA ILE A 62 2.53 -4.87 9.57
C ILE A 62 3.40 -5.58 8.53
N SER A 63 4.26 -6.50 8.97
CA SER A 63 5.13 -7.29 8.11
C SER A 63 4.33 -8.07 7.06
N ASP A 64 3.30 -8.81 7.48
CA ASP A 64 2.46 -9.63 6.61
C ASP A 64 1.69 -8.79 5.58
N ARG A 65 1.15 -7.64 6.01
CA ARG A 65 0.42 -6.72 5.11
C ARG A 65 1.34 -6.10 4.06
N CYS A 66 2.54 -5.68 4.46
CA CYS A 66 3.53 -5.14 3.53
C CYS A 66 4.01 -6.21 2.55
N LYS A 67 4.25 -7.43 3.02
CA LYS A 67 4.63 -8.57 2.19
C LYS A 67 3.53 -8.94 1.18
N ALA A 68 2.27 -8.95 1.61
CA ALA A 68 1.13 -9.20 0.72
C ALA A 68 1.04 -8.13 -0.38
N LEU A 69 1.16 -6.85 -0.01
CA LEU A 69 1.20 -5.74 -0.97
C LEU A 69 2.35 -5.87 -1.98
N LEU A 70 3.56 -6.18 -1.51
CA LEU A 70 4.71 -6.40 -2.39
C LEU A 70 4.47 -7.57 -3.34
N ASN A 71 3.90 -8.68 -2.86
CA ASN A 71 3.54 -9.83 -3.70
C ASN A 71 2.50 -9.46 -4.77
N TYR A 72 1.50 -8.64 -4.43
CA TYR A 72 0.53 -8.14 -5.41
C TYR A 72 1.21 -7.28 -6.47
N ILE A 73 2.10 -6.37 -6.09
CA ILE A 73 2.86 -5.55 -7.05
C ILE A 73 3.72 -6.44 -7.96
N ALA A 74 4.49 -7.36 -7.37
CA ALA A 74 5.37 -8.26 -8.11
C ALA A 74 4.61 -9.20 -9.07
N SER A 75 3.36 -9.52 -8.75
CA SER A 75 2.49 -10.34 -9.60
C SER A 75 1.70 -9.55 -10.66
N GLY A 76 2.04 -8.25 -10.83
CA GLY A 76 1.48 -7.41 -11.88
C GLY A 76 0.17 -6.69 -11.51
N ALA A 77 -0.08 -6.45 -10.22
CA ALA A 77 -1.24 -5.66 -9.80
C ALA A 77 -1.23 -4.26 -10.44
N THR A 78 -2.41 -3.76 -10.80
CA THR A 78 -2.57 -2.40 -11.30
C THR A 78 -2.42 -1.41 -10.16
N ILE A 79 -1.51 -0.44 -10.27
CA ILE A 79 -1.35 0.61 -9.25
C ILE A 79 -2.15 1.84 -9.68
N ARG A 80 -3.06 2.30 -8.81
CA ARG A 80 -3.79 3.56 -8.97
C ARG A 80 -3.33 4.55 -7.92
N MET A 81 -2.84 5.70 -8.36
CA MET A 81 -2.45 6.78 -7.48
C MET A 81 -3.56 7.81 -7.41
N ASN A 82 -4.23 7.87 -6.26
CA ASN A 82 -5.11 8.95 -5.87
C ASN A 82 -4.35 9.91 -4.96
N CYS A 83 -3.26 10.46 -5.50
CA CYS A 83 -2.64 11.62 -4.91
C CYS A 83 -3.65 12.78 -4.98
N TYR A 84 -3.72 13.61 -3.93
CA TYR A 84 -4.60 14.80 -3.88
C TYR A 84 -6.09 14.51 -3.64
N ALA A 85 -6.44 13.40 -2.99
CA ALA A 85 -7.78 13.27 -2.40
C ALA A 85 -8.02 14.48 -1.47
N LYS A 86 -9.02 15.29 -1.83
CA LYS A 86 -9.35 16.61 -1.27
C LYS A 86 -9.28 16.69 0.24
#